data_AF-A0A838NVL1-F1
#
_entry.id   AF-A0A838NVL1-F1
#
_cell.length_a   1.000
_cell.length_b   1.000
_cell.length_c   1.000
_cell.angle_alpha   90.00
_cell.angle_beta   90.00
_cell.angle_gamma   90.00
#
_symmetry.space_group_name_H-M   'P 1'
#
loop_
_entity.id
_entity.type
_entity.pdbx_description
1 polymer ?
#
loop_
_entity_poly.entity_id
_entity_poly.type
_entity_poly.pdbx_seq_one_letter_code
_entity_poly.pdbx_strand_id
1 'polypeptide(L)'
;MKAMIASLALVLVATTSGCAGRQVEVTTGPEPAADVSIRFTNNLTQAVNLYVASGGTDVFLKQVSSNSVENVPVRGITAGATVTLRARTVDGTRTYTRDNISLAANYEWRVP
;
A
#
# COMPACT_ATOMS: atom_id res chain seq x y z
N MET A 1 2.73 58.93 -57.29
CA MET A 1 3.55 57.99 -58.10
C MET A 1 3.99 56.88 -57.14
N LYS A 2 3.28 55.74 -57.01
CA LYS A 2 3.27 54.53 -57.86
C LYS A 2 4.70 54.07 -58.18
N ALA A 3 5.16 53.03 -57.49
CA ALA A 3 5.41 51.66 -58.00
C ALA A 3 6.94 51.44 -58.00
N MET A 4 7.59 50.29 -57.78
CA MET A 4 7.37 48.84 -57.96
C MET A 4 8.53 48.17 -57.17
N ILE A 5 8.32 47.20 -56.27
CA ILE A 5 8.40 45.74 -56.46
C ILE A 5 9.52 45.23 -57.39
N ALA A 6 10.50 44.48 -56.83
CA ALA A 6 11.12 43.26 -57.39
C ALA A 6 12.11 42.67 -56.34
N SER A 7 11.87 41.48 -55.77
CA SER A 7 12.51 40.17 -56.13
C SER A 7 13.97 40.06 -55.59
N LEU A 8 14.51 39.01 -54.96
CA LEU A 8 14.21 37.57 -54.92
C LEU A 8 15.14 36.91 -53.84
N ALA A 9 14.59 35.95 -53.09
CA ALA A 9 15.22 34.76 -52.45
C ALA A 9 16.54 34.84 -51.64
N LEU A 10 16.49 34.33 -50.40
CA LEU A 10 17.28 33.14 -50.03
C LEU A 10 16.68 32.44 -48.78
N VAL A 11 16.32 31.18 -48.96
CA VAL A 11 15.85 30.22 -47.94
C VAL A 11 17.03 29.84 -47.05
N LEU A 12 16.90 29.85 -45.72
CA LEU A 12 17.83 29.15 -44.84
C LEU A 12 17.16 28.60 -43.56
N VAL A 13 16.84 27.30 -43.65
CA VAL A 13 16.97 26.24 -42.65
C VAL A 13 16.30 26.42 -41.27
N ALA A 14 15.19 25.70 -41.11
CA ALA A 14 14.70 25.28 -39.80
C ALA A 14 15.66 24.25 -39.17
N THR A 15 16.13 24.50 -37.95
CA THR A 15 16.57 23.43 -37.05
C THR A 15 15.90 23.63 -35.69
N THR A 16 14.76 22.96 -35.54
CA THR A 16 14.06 22.79 -34.27
C THR A 16 14.93 21.94 -33.34
N SER A 17 15.81 22.57 -32.56
CA SER A 17 16.55 21.92 -31.48
C SER A 17 15.84 22.18 -30.16
N GLY A 18 15.01 21.23 -29.76
CA GLY A 18 14.25 21.27 -28.50
C GLY A 18 12.93 20.54 -28.69
N CYS A 19 12.72 19.32 -28.22
CA CYS A 19 13.21 18.72 -27.00
C CYS A 19 13.68 17.31 -27.34
N ALA A 20 14.99 17.05 -27.21
CA ALA A 20 15.45 15.66 -27.10
C ALA A 20 14.73 15.06 -25.89
N GLY A 21 13.92 14.03 -26.15
CA GLY A 21 13.10 13.38 -25.14
C GLY A 21 13.97 13.05 -23.94
N ARG A 22 13.65 13.66 -22.79
CA ARG A 22 14.21 13.24 -21.51
C ARG A 22 13.72 11.83 -21.27
N GLN A 23 14.54 10.85 -21.61
CA GLN A 23 14.29 9.46 -21.25
C GLN A 23 14.38 9.39 -19.73
N VAL A 24 13.22 9.31 -19.08
CA VAL A 24 13.12 9.03 -17.65
C VAL A 24 13.25 7.52 -17.52
N GLU A 25 14.41 7.07 -17.07
CA GLU A 25 14.59 5.68 -16.70
C GLU A 25 13.82 5.44 -15.39
N VAL A 26 12.67 4.77 -15.52
CA VAL A 26 11.93 4.28 -14.37
C VAL A 26 12.63 3.00 -13.93
N THR A 27 13.59 3.12 -13.01
CA THR A 27 14.04 1.95 -12.28
C THR A 27 12.87 1.46 -11.44
N THR A 28 12.24 0.37 -11.87
CA THR A 28 11.29 -0.35 -11.03
C THR A 28 12.05 -0.78 -9.77
N GLY A 29 11.62 -0.28 -8.62
CA GLY A 29 12.18 -0.68 -7.34
C GLY A 29 12.05 -2.19 -7.13
N PRO A 30 12.78 -2.77 -6.15
CA PRO A 30 12.68 -4.19 -5.84
C PRO A 30 11.21 -4.59 -5.65
N GLU A 31 10.86 -5.78 -6.16
CA GLU A 31 9.53 -6.36 -6.02
C GLU A 31 9.09 -6.32 -4.54
N PRO A 32 7.87 -5.83 -4.23
CA PRO A 32 7.40 -5.79 -2.86
C PRO A 32 7.55 -7.18 -2.24
N ALA A 33 8.17 -7.24 -1.06
CA ALA A 33 8.19 -8.47 -0.28
C ALA A 33 6.75 -9.01 -0.17
N ALA A 34 6.58 -10.32 -0.38
CA ALA A 34 5.27 -10.98 -0.41
C ALA A 34 4.29 -10.38 0.60
N ASP A 35 3.12 -9.94 0.12
CA ASP A 35 2.10 -9.31 0.96
C ASP A 35 1.69 -10.26 2.08
N VAL A 36 2.19 -9.99 3.30
CA VAL A 36 1.77 -10.68 4.51
C VAL A 36 0.33 -10.29 4.79
N SER A 37 -0.56 -11.26 5.02
CA SER A 37 -1.95 -10.98 5.35
C SER A 37 -2.47 -11.86 6.49
N ILE A 38 -3.54 -11.41 7.14
CA ILE A 38 -4.25 -12.15 8.18
C ILE A 38 -5.64 -12.46 7.65
N ARG A 39 -5.96 -13.76 7.48
CA ARG A 39 -7.33 -14.18 7.27
C ARG A 39 -8.01 -14.22 8.64
N PHE A 40 -8.71 -13.14 8.96
CA PHE A 40 -9.33 -12.93 10.26
C PHE A 40 -10.80 -13.34 10.23
N THR A 41 -11.22 -14.18 11.18
CA THR A 41 -12.63 -14.58 11.38
C THR A 41 -13.14 -13.99 12.69
N ASN A 42 -14.20 -13.20 12.61
CA ASN A 42 -14.94 -12.66 13.75
C ASN A 42 -16.30 -13.33 13.87
N ASN A 43 -16.54 -14.19 14.88
CA ASN A 43 -17.87 -14.76 15.11
C ASN A 43 -18.63 -14.04 16.24
N LEU A 44 -18.10 -12.91 16.73
CA LEU A 44 -18.80 -12.07 17.69
C LEU A 44 -19.97 -11.36 17.02
N THR A 45 -20.97 -11.02 17.82
CA THR A 45 -22.09 -10.14 17.44
C THR A 45 -21.70 -8.66 17.35
N GLN A 46 -20.41 -8.34 17.53
CA GLN A 46 -19.88 -6.98 17.55
C GLN A 46 -18.67 -6.87 16.63
N ALA A 47 -18.44 -5.67 16.10
CA ALA A 47 -17.22 -5.38 15.34
C ALA A 47 -15.98 -5.36 16.26
N VAL A 48 -14.82 -5.65 15.67
CA VAL A 48 -13.53 -5.62 16.37
C VAL A 48 -12.50 -4.81 15.59
N ASN A 49 -11.67 -4.08 16.31
CA ASN A 49 -10.48 -3.42 15.80
C ASN A 49 -9.30 -4.38 15.86
N LEU A 50 -8.73 -4.70 14.70
CA LEU A 50 -7.59 -5.58 14.55
C LEU A 50 -6.29 -4.77 14.55
N TYR A 51 -5.32 -5.22 15.34
CA TYR A 51 -4.00 -4.63 15.48
C TYR A 51 -2.91 -5.70 15.37
N VAL A 52 -1.74 -5.26 14.94
CA VAL A 52 -0.48 -6.01 15.06
C VAL A 52 0.45 -5.22 15.97
N ALA A 53 1.04 -5.88 16.96
CA ALA A 53 2.01 -5.29 17.86
C ALA A 53 3.41 -5.84 17.55
N SER A 54 4.35 -4.93 17.31
CA SER A 54 5.77 -5.24 17.11
C SER A 54 6.60 -4.27 17.94
N GLY A 55 7.61 -4.77 18.66
CA GLY A 55 8.44 -3.93 19.54
C GLY A 55 7.64 -3.16 20.59
N GLY A 56 6.50 -3.69 21.05
CA GLY A 56 5.65 -3.05 22.07
C GLY A 56 4.70 -1.96 21.53
N THR A 57 4.70 -1.67 20.23
CA THR A 57 3.80 -0.68 19.61
C THR A 57 2.68 -1.35 18.84
N ASP A 58 1.43 -0.93 19.08
CA ASP A 58 0.27 -1.42 18.34
C ASP A 58 0.06 -0.61 17.05
N VAL A 59 -0.04 -1.32 15.93
CA VAL A 59 -0.41 -0.77 14.62
C VAL A 59 -1.82 -1.24 14.29
N PHE A 60 -2.73 -0.29 14.07
CA PHE A 60 -4.08 -0.59 13.61
C PHE A 60 -4.08 -1.08 12.17
N LEU A 61 -4.79 -2.18 11.92
CA LEU A 61 -4.90 -2.77 10.59
C LEU A 61 -6.26 -2.48 9.96
N LYS A 62 -7.35 -2.90 10.64
CA LYS A 62 -8.71 -2.80 10.10
C LYS A 62 -9.75 -2.99 11.22
N GLN A 63 -10.90 -2.36 11.09
CA GLN A 63 -12.10 -2.75 11.82
C GLN A 63 -12.82 -3.84 11.03
N VAL A 64 -13.02 -5.00 11.65
CA VAL A 64 -13.71 -6.15 11.05
C VAL A 64 -15.11 -6.23 11.63
N SER A 65 -16.12 -6.29 10.76
CA SER A 65 -17.52 -6.41 11.13
C SER A 65 -17.80 -7.66 11.96
N SER A 66 -18.92 -7.67 12.68
CA SER A 66 -19.44 -8.86 13.36
C SER A 66 -19.73 -9.99 12.36
N ASN A 67 -19.56 -11.24 12.77
CA ASN A 67 -19.92 -12.42 11.98
C ASN A 67 -19.35 -12.44 10.54
N SER A 68 -18.09 -12.03 10.36
CA SER A 68 -17.46 -11.93 9.05
C SER A 68 -16.06 -12.55 8.99
N VAL A 69 -15.62 -12.84 7.77
CA VAL A 69 -14.27 -13.28 7.46
C VAL A 69 -13.65 -12.26 6.50
N GLU A 70 -12.47 -11.77 6.84
CA GLU A 70 -11.76 -10.72 6.09
C GLU A 70 -10.31 -11.14 5.87
N ASN A 71 -9.78 -10.84 4.68
CA ASN A 71 -8.33 -10.94 4.45
C ASN A 71 -7.70 -9.55 4.65
N VAL A 72 -6.89 -9.41 5.70
CA VAL A 72 -6.36 -8.11 6.15
C VAL A 72 -4.87 -8.03 5.83
N PRO A 73 -4.41 -7.18 4.91
CA PRO A 73 -2.99 -7.01 4.64
C PRO A 73 -2.29 -6.37 5.85
N VAL A 74 -1.12 -6.89 6.20
CA VAL A 74 -0.27 -6.37 7.28
C VAL A 74 0.77 -5.46 6.65
N ARG A 75 0.68 -4.16 6.90
CA ARG A 75 1.59 -3.15 6.35
C ARG A 75 2.64 -2.75 7.38
N GLY A 76 3.86 -2.47 6.91
CA GLY A 76 4.94 -1.98 7.77
C GLY A 76 5.57 -3.03 8.69
N ILE A 77 5.26 -4.31 8.50
CA ILE A 77 5.88 -5.43 9.21
C ILE A 77 6.61 -6.29 8.19
N THR A 78 7.88 -6.60 8.46
CA THR A 78 8.68 -7.47 7.60
C THR A 78 8.18 -8.92 7.69
N ALA A 79 8.11 -9.61 6.55
CA ALA A 79 7.81 -11.04 6.54
C ALA A 79 8.82 -11.83 7.41
N GLY A 80 8.31 -12.77 8.21
CA GLY A 80 9.08 -13.54 9.20
C GLY A 80 9.25 -12.83 10.55
N ALA A 81 8.77 -11.60 10.72
CA ALA A 81 8.80 -10.93 12.01
C ALA A 81 7.91 -11.66 13.04
N THR A 82 8.38 -11.68 14.29
CA THR A 82 7.58 -12.14 15.43
C THR A 82 6.78 -10.98 15.99
N VAL A 83 5.45 -11.13 16.03
CA VAL A 83 4.51 -10.10 16.46
C VAL A 83 3.50 -10.65 17.47
N THR A 84 2.71 -9.74 18.03
CA THR A 84 1.49 -10.06 18.78
C THR A 84 0.28 -9.57 18.01
N LEU A 85 -0.73 -10.40 17.81
CA LEU A 85 -1.99 -9.98 17.22
C LEU A 85 -2.97 -9.59 18.32
N ARG A 86 -3.70 -8.48 18.14
CA ARG A 86 -4.73 -8.02 19.08
C ARG A 86 -6.02 -7.70 18.34
N ALA A 87 -7.15 -8.16 18.87
CA ALA A 87 -8.47 -7.85 18.37
C ALA A 87 -9.28 -7.29 19.54
N ARG A 88 -9.58 -6.01 19.51
CA ARG A 88 -10.32 -5.31 20.57
C ARG A 88 -11.74 -5.05 20.10
N THR A 89 -12.75 -5.41 20.89
CA THR A 89 -14.13 -5.03 20.57
C THR A 89 -14.26 -3.51 20.48
N VAL A 90 -15.13 -3.01 19.61
CA VAL A 90 -15.26 -1.55 19.38
C VAL A 90 -15.73 -0.79 20.64
N ASP A 91 -16.41 -1.47 21.56
CA ASP A 91 -16.78 -0.96 22.89
C ASP A 91 -15.61 -0.95 23.89
N GLY A 92 -14.48 -1.53 23.52
CA GLY A 92 -13.26 -1.63 24.32
C GLY A 92 -13.31 -2.64 25.48
N THR A 93 -14.42 -3.39 25.65
CA THR A 93 -14.65 -4.26 26.82
C THR A 93 -13.86 -5.56 26.78
N ARG A 94 -13.53 -6.06 25.59
CA ARG A 94 -12.80 -7.31 25.40
C ARG A 94 -11.63 -7.11 24.45
N THR A 95 -10.51 -7.74 24.77
CA THR A 95 -9.35 -7.82 23.89
C THR A 95 -8.93 -9.28 23.79
N TYR A 96 -8.83 -9.78 22.56
CA TYR A 96 -8.30 -11.09 22.25
C TYR A 96 -6.86 -10.91 21.78
N THR A 97 -5.95 -11.67 22.35
CA THR A 97 -4.53 -11.56 22.06
C THR A 97 -3.98 -12.89 21.61
N ARG A 98 -3.04 -12.84 20.68
CA ARG A 98 -2.24 -14.00 20.29
C ARG A 98 -0.78 -13.58 20.13
N ASP A 99 0.05 -14.06 21.05
CA ASP A 99 1.46 -13.68 21.15
C ASP A 99 2.37 -14.58 20.31
N ASN A 100 3.60 -14.10 20.06
CA ASN A 100 4.70 -14.85 19.44
C ASN A 100 4.36 -15.46 18.06
N ILE A 101 3.69 -14.69 17.21
CA ILE A 101 3.33 -15.12 15.87
C ILE A 101 4.39 -14.71 14.86
N SER A 102 4.96 -15.69 14.15
CA SER A 102 5.82 -15.45 13.00
C SER A 102 4.98 -15.20 11.75
N LEU A 103 4.93 -13.95 11.30
CA LEU A 103 4.18 -13.55 10.11
C LEU A 103 5.02 -13.72 8.83
N ALA A 104 5.15 -14.95 8.34
CA ALA A 104 5.89 -15.25 7.11
C ALA A 104 5.03 -15.22 5.83
N ALA A 105 3.71 -15.43 5.97
CA ALA A 105 2.75 -15.51 4.88
C ALA A 105 1.33 -15.22 5.42
N ASN A 106 0.30 -15.71 4.73
CA ASN A 106 -1.08 -15.64 5.19
C ASN A 106 -1.26 -16.38 6.51
N TYR A 107 -1.68 -15.66 7.55
CA TYR A 107 -1.93 -16.21 8.88
C TYR A 107 -3.42 -16.27 9.17
N GLU A 108 -3.94 -17.45 9.55
CA GLU A 108 -5.33 -17.58 9.93
C GLU A 108 -5.52 -17.30 11.42
N TRP A 109 -6.44 -16.40 11.75
CA TRP A 109 -6.80 -16.13 13.14
C TRP A 109 -8.32 -15.99 13.30
N ARG A 110 -8.86 -16.62 14.34
CA ARG A 110 -10.28 -16.61 14.68
C ARG A 110 -10.45 -16.12 16.11
N VAL A 111 -11.37 -15.18 16.28
CA VAL A 111 -11.96 -14.85 17.59
C VAL A 111 -13.32 -15.53 17.71
N PRO A 112 -13.84 -15.71 18.95
CA PRO A 112 -15.13 -16.35 19.19
C PRO A 112 -16.29 -15.71 18.45
#